data_AF-A0A023FC57-F1
#
_entry.id   AF-A0A023FC57-F1
#
_cell.length_a   1.000
_cell.length_b   1.000
_cell.length_c   1.000
_cell.angle_alpha   90.00
_cell.angle_beta   90.00
_cell.angle_gamma   90.00
#
_symmetry.space_group_name_H-M   'P 1'
#
loop_
_entity.id
_entity.type
_entity.pdbx_description
1 polymer ?
#
loop_
_entity_poly.entity_id
_entity_poly.type
_entity_poly.pdbx_seq_one_letter_code
_entity_poly.pdbx_strand_id
1 'polypeptide(L)'
;MNCFTPLLVLLTATAPSHSNSTKKNRCQPKEGSNRNPVGWSCTRENSGLACYPRNYFYNSSSNRCEEFDHKGCRGNQNNFPSGEDCSDHCQRSSVPTYPVDESKHGKVLASWLRKLPPCNVTFDPAEDVGGITRFFYNSTSNRCEVIHAKNGDKYFPAMRYCVDKCSEGQAQLHRCTLGKQLGRFPRGWTCERTESRYRICRKTTLPSSVKRTLK
;
A
#
# COMPACT_ATOMS: atom_id res chain seq x y z
N MET A 1 70.00 7.13 -1.25
CA MET A 1 69.28 7.50 -0.02
C MET A 1 68.65 8.86 -0.25
N ASN A 2 67.33 8.93 -0.32
CA ASN A 2 66.50 10.13 -0.16
C ASN A 2 65.05 9.64 -0.01
N CYS A 3 64.55 9.64 1.23
CA CYS A 3 63.18 9.29 1.58
C CYS A 3 62.28 10.52 1.37
N PHE A 4 61.39 10.47 0.37
CA PHE A 4 60.25 11.37 0.30
C PHE A 4 59.04 10.66 0.89
N THR A 5 58.56 11.14 2.04
CA THR A 5 57.27 10.77 2.63
C THR A 5 56.16 11.57 1.95
N PRO A 6 55.08 10.95 1.43
CA PRO A 6 53.90 11.70 1.06
C PRO A 6 53.05 11.95 2.32
N LEU A 7 52.76 13.22 2.60
CA LEU A 7 51.76 13.63 3.58
C LEU A 7 50.41 13.02 3.17
N LEU A 8 49.90 12.10 4.00
CA LEU A 8 48.54 11.59 3.87
C LEU A 8 47.58 12.68 4.37
N VAL A 9 47.05 13.49 3.45
CA VAL A 9 45.96 14.43 3.76
C VAL A 9 44.68 13.61 3.94
N LEU A 10 44.31 13.34 5.19
CA LEU A 10 43.01 12.80 5.55
C LEU A 10 41.94 13.86 5.27
N LEU A 11 41.43 13.88 4.04
CA LEU A 11 40.16 14.53 3.73
C LEU A 11 39.06 13.74 4.43
N THR A 12 38.63 14.20 5.60
CA THR A 12 37.38 13.75 6.21
C THR A 12 36.25 14.19 5.29
N ALA A 13 35.86 13.30 4.37
CA ALA A 13 34.62 13.44 3.63
C ALA A 13 33.47 13.36 4.63
N THR A 14 33.03 14.51 5.13
CA THR A 14 31.77 14.62 5.86
C THR A 14 30.66 14.36 4.84
N ALA A 15 30.22 13.11 4.79
CA ALA A 15 29.05 12.74 4.00
C ALA A 15 27.88 13.66 4.43
N PRO A 16 27.19 14.32 3.49
CA PRO A 16 26.05 15.14 3.84
C PRO A 16 25.03 14.22 4.50
N SER A 17 24.74 14.51 5.77
CA SER A 17 23.69 13.88 6.55
C SER A 17 22.40 13.97 5.75
N HIS A 18 22.06 12.90 5.04
CA HIS A 18 20.73 12.74 4.49
C HIS A 18 19.81 12.83 5.70
N SER A 19 19.07 13.93 5.79
CA SER A 19 18.00 14.08 6.75
C SER A 19 17.08 12.89 6.51
N ASN A 20 17.24 11.87 7.35
CA ASN A 20 16.38 10.72 7.35
C ASN A 20 15.05 11.25 7.88
N SER A 21 14.25 11.81 6.97
CA SER A 21 12.85 12.10 7.19
C SER A 21 12.25 10.74 7.53
N THR A 22 12.29 10.41 8.80
CA THR A 22 11.44 9.43 9.45
C THR A 22 10.04 9.85 9.05
N LYS A 23 9.53 9.26 7.96
CA LYS A 23 8.15 9.45 7.51
C LYS A 23 7.30 9.17 8.73
N LYS A 24 6.82 10.23 9.37
CA LYS A 24 6.11 10.17 10.65
C LYS A 24 5.01 9.14 10.47
N ASN A 25 5.15 8.00 11.15
CA ASN A 25 4.25 6.87 11.06
C ASN A 25 2.82 7.41 11.14
N ARG A 26 2.07 7.31 10.03
CA ARG A 26 0.82 8.04 9.76
C ARG A 26 -0.34 7.46 10.59
N CYS A 27 -0.14 7.37 11.90
CA CYS A 27 -1.05 6.89 12.94
C CYS A 27 -1.89 8.04 13.54
N GLN A 28 -1.80 9.22 12.96
CA GLN A 28 -2.59 10.36 13.36
C GLN A 28 -3.27 10.88 12.09
N PRO A 29 -4.61 10.90 12.00
CA PRO A 29 -5.21 12.02 11.30
C PRO A 29 -4.63 13.26 11.97
N LYS A 30 -4.06 14.20 11.19
CA LYS A 30 -3.51 15.44 11.76
C LYS A 30 -4.55 16.00 12.73
N GLU A 31 -4.15 16.50 13.89
CA GLU A 31 -5.06 17.09 14.85
C GLU A 31 -5.88 18.18 14.12
N GLY A 32 -7.20 17.99 13.99
CA GLY A 32 -8.06 18.83 13.12
C GLY A 32 -8.28 18.37 11.66
N SER A 33 -7.84 17.17 11.28
CA SER A 33 -8.05 16.59 9.95
C SER A 33 -9.39 15.86 9.86
N ASN A 34 -10.25 16.27 8.92
CA ASN A 34 -11.49 15.59 8.53
C ASN A 34 -11.28 14.22 7.86
N ARG A 35 -10.10 13.60 7.98
CA ARG A 35 -9.75 12.34 7.30
C ARG A 35 -9.90 11.18 8.26
N ASN A 36 -10.66 10.17 7.84
CA ASN A 36 -10.83 8.93 8.57
C ASN A 36 -9.48 8.21 8.78
N PRO A 37 -9.33 7.40 9.84
CA PRO A 37 -8.20 6.49 9.95
C PRO A 37 -8.07 5.63 8.68
N VAL A 38 -6.84 5.33 8.29
CA VAL A 38 -6.57 4.59 7.04
C VAL A 38 -7.26 3.23 7.10
N GLY A 39 -8.07 2.91 6.09
CA GLY A 39 -8.78 1.63 6.00
C GLY A 39 -10.06 1.54 6.84
N TRP A 40 -10.48 2.60 7.52
CA TRP A 40 -11.72 2.61 8.28
C TRP A 40 -12.85 3.23 7.47
N SER A 41 -13.96 2.50 7.38
CA SER A 41 -15.23 3.05 6.86
C SER A 41 -15.93 3.78 8.00
N CYS A 42 -16.32 5.04 7.79
CA CYS A 42 -16.91 5.84 8.86
C CYS A 42 -18.19 6.53 8.44
N THR A 43 -19.12 6.64 9.37
CA THR A 43 -20.41 7.32 9.26
C THR A 43 -20.52 8.38 10.35
N ARG A 44 -21.19 9.49 10.05
CA ARG A 44 -21.52 10.46 11.10
C ARG A 44 -22.75 9.95 11.86
N GLU A 45 -22.64 9.94 13.18
CA GLU A 45 -23.75 9.64 14.08
C GLU A 45 -23.87 10.81 15.06
N ASN A 46 -25.00 11.52 15.02
CA ASN A 46 -25.24 12.75 15.80
C ASN A 46 -24.10 13.78 15.61
N SER A 47 -23.41 14.12 16.71
CA SER A 47 -22.25 15.03 16.77
C SER A 47 -20.89 14.31 16.79
N GLY A 48 -20.87 13.00 16.50
CA GLY A 48 -19.67 12.15 16.55
C GLY A 48 -19.36 11.46 15.21
N LEU A 49 -18.26 10.70 15.22
CA LEU A 49 -17.84 9.86 14.09
C LEU A 49 -17.80 8.40 14.57
N ALA A 50 -18.59 7.54 13.94
CA ALA A 50 -18.56 6.09 14.13
C ALA A 50 -17.79 5.46 12.96
N CYS A 51 -16.86 4.56 13.26
CA CYS A 51 -16.03 3.91 12.27
C CYS A 51 -15.99 2.40 12.48
N TYR A 52 -15.89 1.68 11.37
CA TYR A 52 -15.84 0.24 11.28
C TYR A 52 -14.47 -0.15 10.73
N PRO A 53 -13.54 -0.62 11.58
CA PRO A 53 -12.24 -1.13 11.13
C PRO A 53 -12.45 -2.44 10.38
N ARG A 54 -12.48 -2.40 9.04
CA ARG A 54 -12.54 -3.58 8.18
C ARG A 54 -11.44 -3.50 7.13
N ASN A 55 -10.53 -4.45 7.20
CA ASN A 55 -9.43 -4.61 6.25
C ASN A 55 -9.27 -6.09 5.91
N TYR A 56 -8.49 -6.36 4.87
CA TYR A 56 -8.16 -7.70 4.44
C TYR A 56 -6.65 -7.93 4.57
N PHE A 57 -6.27 -9.14 4.96
CA PHE A 57 -4.89 -9.61 4.86
C PHE A 57 -4.87 -10.90 4.07
N TYR A 58 -3.76 -11.17 3.40
CA TYR A 58 -3.56 -12.44 2.72
C TYR A 58 -3.07 -13.49 3.70
N ASN A 59 -3.82 -14.57 3.85
CA ASN A 59 -3.43 -15.73 4.61
C ASN A 59 -2.81 -16.77 3.65
N SER A 60 -1.49 -16.92 3.73
CA SER A 60 -0.75 -17.85 2.88
C SER A 60 -1.09 -19.31 3.14
N SER A 61 -1.53 -19.66 4.36
CA SER A 61 -1.88 -21.04 4.70
C SER A 61 -3.22 -21.47 4.08
N SER A 62 -4.16 -20.54 3.94
CA SER A 62 -5.45 -20.79 3.28
C SER A 62 -5.47 -20.37 1.81
N ASN A 63 -4.42 -19.68 1.33
CA ASN A 63 -4.35 -19.04 0.01
C ASN A 63 -5.54 -18.10 -0.25
N ARG A 64 -5.97 -17.36 0.78
CA ARG A 64 -7.16 -16.50 0.74
C ARG A 64 -6.91 -15.16 1.38
N CYS A 65 -7.62 -14.16 0.87
CA CYS A 65 -7.77 -12.87 1.52
C CYS A 65 -8.86 -12.96 2.57
N GLU A 66 -8.50 -12.70 3.83
CA GLU A 66 -9.36 -12.83 4.99
C GLU A 66 -9.57 -11.48 5.67
N GLU A 67 -10.80 -11.22 6.11
CA GLU A 67 -11.15 -10.01 6.86
C GLU A 67 -10.51 -9.99 8.25
N PHE A 68 -10.07 -8.81 8.69
CA PHE A 68 -9.59 -8.60 10.05
C PHE A 68 -9.79 -7.16 10.55
N ASP A 69 -9.92 -7.03 11.88
CA ASP A 69 -10.07 -5.76 12.60
C ASP A 69 -8.73 -5.00 12.69
N HIS A 70 -8.22 -4.44 11.58
CA HIS A 70 -7.04 -3.55 11.68
C HIS A 70 -7.37 -2.32 12.51
N LYS A 71 -6.61 -2.09 13.58
CA LYS A 71 -6.89 -1.05 14.57
C LYS A 71 -6.52 0.35 14.09
N GLY A 72 -6.18 0.54 12.81
CA GLY A 72 -6.02 1.86 12.17
C GLY A 72 -4.65 2.51 12.38
N CYS A 73 -3.82 2.02 13.30
CA CYS A 73 -2.46 2.51 13.49
C CYS A 73 -1.46 1.38 13.62
N ARG A 74 -0.25 1.60 13.10
CA ARG A 74 0.82 0.57 13.03
C ARG A 74 0.33 -0.64 12.22
N GLY A 75 0.98 -1.78 12.39
CA GLY A 75 0.76 -2.93 11.51
C GLY A 75 1.83 -3.01 10.44
N ASN A 76 1.58 -3.86 9.45
CA ASN A 76 2.46 -4.07 8.32
C ASN A 76 1.70 -3.88 7.00
N GLN A 77 2.37 -4.17 5.88
CA GLN A 77 1.83 -3.98 4.54
C GLN A 77 0.90 -5.12 4.08
N ASN A 78 0.76 -6.22 4.83
CA ASN A 78 -0.28 -7.22 4.59
C ASN A 78 -1.63 -6.73 5.12
N ASN A 79 -2.08 -5.61 4.55
CA ASN A 79 -3.26 -4.89 4.96
C ASN A 79 -3.79 -4.15 3.73
N PHE A 80 -5.00 -4.51 3.34
CA PHE A 80 -5.67 -4.03 2.14
C PHE A 80 -7.04 -3.46 2.52
N PRO A 81 -7.51 -2.40 1.83
CA PRO A 81 -8.80 -1.79 2.12
C PRO A 81 -9.99 -2.60 1.58
N SER A 82 -9.79 -3.52 0.63
CA SER A 82 -10.80 -4.45 0.14
C SER A 82 -10.24 -5.85 -0.11
N GLY A 83 -11.14 -6.82 -0.28
CA GLY A 83 -10.77 -8.20 -0.63
C GLY A 83 -10.17 -8.28 -2.01
N GLU A 84 -10.70 -7.50 -2.96
CA GLU A 84 -10.22 -7.39 -4.34
C GLU A 84 -8.79 -6.85 -4.36
N ASP A 85 -8.50 -5.76 -3.64
CA ASP A 85 -7.16 -5.21 -3.54
C ASP A 85 -6.18 -6.24 -2.95
N CYS A 86 -6.61 -7.02 -1.96
CA CYS A 86 -5.79 -8.09 -1.41
C CYS A 86 -5.53 -9.19 -2.45
N SER A 87 -6.58 -9.66 -3.13
CA SER A 87 -6.49 -10.74 -4.11
C SER A 87 -5.61 -10.31 -5.29
N ASP A 88 -5.79 -9.09 -5.78
CA ASP A 88 -5.01 -8.50 -6.86
C ASP A 88 -3.54 -8.31 -6.51
N HIS A 89 -3.16 -8.27 -5.24
CA HIS A 89 -1.75 -8.18 -4.85
C HIS A 89 -1.14 -9.53 -4.47
N CYS A 90 -1.92 -10.39 -3.82
CA CYS A 90 -1.36 -11.52 -3.08
C CYS A 90 -1.95 -12.87 -3.46
N GLN A 91 -3.21 -12.91 -3.90
CA GLN A 91 -3.82 -14.18 -4.28
C GLN A 91 -3.36 -14.48 -5.69
N ARG A 92 -2.44 -15.44 -5.81
CA ARG A 92 -2.18 -16.00 -7.12
C ARG A 92 -3.48 -16.66 -7.56
N SER A 93 -3.99 -16.21 -8.70
CA SER A 93 -4.76 -17.12 -9.51
C SER A 93 -3.82 -18.31 -9.71
N SER A 94 -4.12 -19.46 -9.11
CA SER A 94 -4.04 -20.64 -9.95
C SER A 94 -4.94 -20.25 -11.11
N VAL A 95 -4.37 -19.66 -12.17
CA VAL A 95 -4.97 -19.77 -13.50
C VAL A 95 -5.24 -21.25 -13.52
N PRO A 96 -6.51 -21.68 -13.42
CA PRO A 96 -6.73 -23.09 -13.55
C PRO A 96 -6.06 -23.37 -14.88
N THR A 97 -5.15 -24.34 -14.92
CA THR A 97 -4.83 -24.98 -16.17
C THR A 97 -6.13 -25.67 -16.61
N TYR A 98 -7.20 -24.89 -16.83
CA TYR A 98 -8.14 -25.19 -17.86
C TYR A 98 -7.23 -25.34 -19.07
N PRO A 99 -7.10 -26.54 -19.65
CA PRO A 99 -6.58 -26.63 -21.01
C PRO A 99 -7.27 -25.51 -21.76
N VAL A 100 -6.51 -24.62 -22.41
CA VAL A 100 -7.03 -23.40 -23.05
C VAL A 100 -8.28 -23.80 -23.82
N ASP A 101 -9.43 -23.64 -23.18
CA ASP A 101 -10.67 -23.99 -23.83
C ASP A 101 -10.87 -22.83 -24.77
N GLU A 102 -10.91 -23.16 -26.06
CA GLU A 102 -11.17 -22.30 -27.21
C GLU A 102 -12.44 -21.42 -27.05
N SER A 103 -13.13 -21.49 -25.91
CA SER A 103 -14.08 -20.50 -25.40
C SER A 103 -13.59 -19.04 -25.62
N LYS A 104 -14.50 -18.21 -26.15
CA LYS A 104 -14.26 -16.78 -26.45
C LYS A 104 -13.65 -16.00 -25.26
N HIS A 105 -13.93 -16.40 -24.03
CA HIS A 105 -13.48 -15.70 -22.81
C HIS A 105 -11.96 -15.86 -22.58
N GLY A 106 -11.39 -17.04 -22.86
CA GLY A 106 -9.94 -17.26 -22.75
C GLY A 106 -9.14 -16.46 -23.78
N LYS A 107 -9.65 -16.35 -25.01
CA LYS A 107 -9.03 -15.58 -26.09
C LYS A 107 -8.98 -14.08 -25.81
N VAL A 108 -10.03 -13.53 -25.19
CA VAL A 108 -10.08 -12.12 -24.78
C VAL A 108 -9.05 -11.82 -23.70
N LEU A 109 -8.98 -12.65 -22.64
CA LEU A 109 -7.99 -12.46 -21.58
C LEU A 109 -6.55 -12.58 -22.12
N ALA A 110 -6.27 -13.58 -22.97
CA ALA A 110 -4.96 -13.75 -23.60
C ALA A 110 -4.60 -12.60 -24.56
N SER A 111 -5.59 -12.01 -25.25
CA SER A 111 -5.39 -10.78 -26.05
C SER A 111 -5.03 -9.60 -25.17
N TRP A 112 -5.71 -9.45 -24.02
CA TRP A 112 -5.49 -8.35 -23.09
C TRP A 112 -4.12 -8.45 -22.40
N LEU A 113 -3.72 -9.64 -21.96
CA LEU A 113 -2.40 -9.87 -21.34
C LEU A 113 -1.23 -9.53 -22.28
N ARG A 114 -1.39 -9.75 -23.60
CA ARG A 114 -0.41 -9.35 -24.61
C ARG A 114 -0.23 -7.84 -24.74
N LYS A 115 -1.23 -7.04 -24.35
CA LYS A 115 -1.18 -5.57 -24.35
C LYS A 115 -0.58 -4.98 -23.08
N LEU A 116 -0.17 -5.80 -22.11
CA LEU A 116 0.47 -5.29 -20.89
C LEU A 116 1.78 -4.55 -21.24
N PRO A 117 2.11 -3.45 -20.54
CA PRO A 117 3.34 -2.69 -20.75
C PRO A 117 4.61 -3.54 -20.63
N PRO A 118 5.74 -3.12 -21.23
CA PRO A 118 7.02 -3.79 -21.06
C PRO A 118 7.62 -3.50 -19.68
N CYS A 119 8.59 -4.33 -19.26
CA CYS A 119 9.21 -4.24 -17.93
C CYS A 119 10.31 -3.15 -17.84
N ASN A 120 10.71 -2.56 -18.95
CA ASN A 120 11.79 -1.57 -19.02
C ASN A 120 11.28 -0.13 -19.21
N VAL A 121 10.01 0.14 -18.88
CA VAL A 121 9.46 1.50 -18.94
C VAL A 121 10.12 2.40 -17.89
N THR A 122 10.43 3.63 -18.28
CA THR A 122 10.96 4.66 -17.38
C THR A 122 9.84 5.59 -16.90
N PHE A 123 9.89 5.94 -15.62
CA PHE A 123 9.02 6.95 -15.02
C PHE A 123 9.73 8.29 -14.99
N ASP A 124 9.16 9.30 -15.64
CA ASP A 124 9.63 10.68 -15.60
C ASP A 124 8.77 11.52 -14.65
N PRO A 125 9.27 11.93 -13.48
CA PRO A 125 8.50 12.73 -12.54
C PRO A 125 8.04 14.10 -13.07
N ALA A 126 8.69 14.65 -14.09
CA ALA A 126 8.31 15.95 -14.65
C ALA A 126 7.05 15.83 -15.51
N GLU A 127 6.90 14.73 -16.23
CA GLU A 127 5.86 14.54 -17.25
C GLU A 127 4.75 13.59 -16.81
N ASP A 128 5.11 12.56 -16.05
CA ASP A 128 4.24 11.43 -15.76
C ASP A 128 3.44 11.63 -14.46
N VAL A 129 3.69 12.64 -13.62
CA VAL A 129 3.00 12.80 -12.32
C VAL A 129 1.52 13.20 -12.47
N GLY A 130 0.65 12.46 -11.79
CA GLY A 130 -0.78 12.74 -11.72
C GLY A 130 -1.47 12.06 -10.53
N GLY A 131 -2.72 11.64 -10.71
CA GLY A 131 -3.57 11.10 -9.64
C GLY A 131 -3.87 9.61 -9.73
N ILE A 132 -3.52 8.95 -10.84
CA ILE A 132 -3.91 7.56 -11.11
C ILE A 132 -2.83 6.62 -10.56
N THR A 133 -3.20 5.76 -9.61
CA THR A 133 -2.27 4.73 -9.09
C THR A 133 -1.96 3.73 -10.19
N ARG A 134 -0.66 3.57 -10.49
CA ARG A 134 -0.13 2.62 -11.47
C ARG A 134 1.16 1.99 -10.97
N PHE A 135 1.66 1.01 -11.73
CA PHE A 135 2.84 0.24 -11.34
C PHE A 135 3.83 0.09 -12.49
N PHE A 136 5.12 0.08 -12.17
CA PHE A 136 6.20 -0.19 -13.12
C PHE A 136 7.27 -1.06 -12.47
N TYR A 137 8.06 -1.75 -13.30
CA TYR A 137 9.18 -2.54 -12.81
C TYR A 137 10.43 -1.67 -12.72
N ASN A 138 11.00 -1.56 -11.52
CA ASN A 138 12.23 -0.82 -11.28
C ASN A 138 13.40 -1.81 -11.24
N SER A 139 14.19 -1.84 -12.31
CA SER A 139 15.35 -2.74 -12.47
C SER A 139 16.46 -2.50 -11.44
N THR A 140 16.60 -1.28 -10.92
CA THR A 140 17.61 -0.97 -9.90
C THR A 140 17.25 -1.60 -8.56
N SER A 141 15.96 -1.60 -8.22
CA SER A 141 15.45 -2.15 -6.96
C SER A 141 14.96 -3.60 -7.06
N ASN A 142 14.99 -4.15 -8.29
CA ASN A 142 14.53 -5.49 -8.69
C ASN A 142 13.12 -5.80 -8.16
N ARG A 143 12.20 -4.82 -8.28
CA ARG A 143 10.82 -4.95 -7.80
C ARG A 143 9.87 -4.06 -8.59
N CYS A 144 8.59 -4.42 -8.56
CA CYS A 144 7.52 -3.55 -9.02
C CYS A 144 7.21 -2.47 -7.97
N GLU A 145 7.13 -1.22 -8.41
CA GLU A 145 6.92 -0.05 -7.55
C GLU A 145 5.64 0.70 -7.94
N VAL A 146 5.07 1.40 -6.96
CA VAL A 146 3.86 2.22 -7.14
C VAL A 146 4.22 3.63 -7.58
N ILE A 147 3.47 4.15 -8.54
CA ILE A 147 3.55 5.53 -9.01
C ILE A 147 2.16 6.15 -9.08
N HIS A 148 2.12 7.49 -9.08
CA HIS A 148 0.91 8.25 -9.31
C HIS A 148 1.02 8.92 -10.68
N ALA A 149 0.47 8.26 -11.70
CA ALA A 149 0.60 8.64 -13.08
C ALA A 149 -0.49 9.62 -13.52
N LYS A 150 -0.17 10.50 -14.48
CA LYS A 150 -1.13 11.35 -15.20
C LYS A 150 -1.99 10.53 -16.15
N ASN A 151 -1.37 9.62 -16.89
CA ASN A 151 -2.01 8.71 -17.84
C ASN A 151 -1.73 7.25 -17.44
N GLY A 152 -2.71 6.37 -17.68
CA GLY A 152 -2.66 4.99 -17.20
C GLY A 152 -1.95 4.00 -18.12
N ASP A 153 -2.00 4.20 -19.43
CA ASP A 153 -1.77 3.12 -20.41
C ASP A 153 -0.29 2.71 -20.57
N LYS A 154 0.64 3.60 -20.19
CA LYS A 154 2.09 3.34 -20.19
C LYS A 154 2.50 2.39 -19.06
N TYR A 155 1.66 2.20 -18.05
CA TYR A 155 2.02 1.53 -16.80
C TYR A 155 1.05 0.40 -16.45
N PHE A 156 1.54 -0.57 -15.68
CA PHE A 156 0.73 -1.71 -15.30
C PHE A 156 -0.50 -1.24 -14.49
N PRO A 157 -1.71 -1.71 -14.83
CA PRO A 157 -2.93 -1.30 -14.15
C PRO A 157 -3.04 -1.88 -12.73
N ALA A 158 -2.34 -2.98 -12.45
CA ALA A 158 -2.28 -3.61 -11.13
C ALA A 158 -0.89 -4.16 -10.84
N MET A 159 -0.53 -4.21 -9.56
CA MET A 159 0.79 -4.66 -9.09
C MET A 159 1.09 -6.09 -9.56
N ARG A 160 0.12 -7.00 -9.46
CA ARG A 160 0.29 -8.39 -9.88
C ARG A 160 0.67 -8.54 -11.34
N TYR A 161 0.09 -7.76 -12.26
CA TYR A 161 0.48 -7.84 -13.67
C TYR A 161 1.95 -7.45 -13.90
N CYS A 162 2.48 -6.52 -13.11
CA CYS A 162 3.90 -6.19 -13.15
C CYS A 162 4.73 -7.35 -12.60
N VAL A 163 4.38 -7.88 -11.42
CA VAL A 163 5.14 -8.96 -10.76
C VAL A 163 5.14 -10.22 -11.62
N ASP A 164 3.96 -10.67 -12.08
CA ASP A 164 3.77 -11.86 -12.90
C ASP A 164 4.57 -11.78 -14.21
N LYS A 165 4.72 -10.57 -14.79
CA LYS A 165 5.40 -10.38 -16.08
C LYS A 165 6.90 -10.10 -15.93
N CYS A 166 7.32 -9.40 -14.88
CA CYS A 166 8.64 -8.76 -14.82
C CYS A 166 9.55 -9.28 -13.69
N SER A 167 8.99 -9.82 -12.62
CA SER A 167 9.76 -10.29 -11.47
C SER A 167 10.05 -11.79 -11.55
N GLU A 168 10.98 -12.20 -12.41
CA GLU A 168 11.44 -13.59 -12.47
C GLU A 168 11.98 -14.05 -11.10
N GLY A 169 11.42 -15.14 -10.55
CA GLY A 169 11.80 -15.70 -9.26
C GLY A 169 11.11 -15.10 -8.03
N GLN A 170 10.40 -13.97 -8.16
CA GLN A 170 9.64 -13.40 -7.06
C GLN A 170 8.22 -13.94 -7.07
N ALA A 171 8.09 -15.21 -6.68
CA ALA A 171 6.79 -15.88 -6.72
C ALA A 171 5.74 -15.07 -5.93
N GLN A 172 6.07 -14.47 -4.78
CA GLN A 172 5.13 -13.72 -3.95
C GLN A 172 5.70 -12.37 -3.50
N LEU A 173 4.89 -11.31 -3.53
CA LEU A 173 5.27 -10.02 -2.94
C LEU A 173 5.62 -10.18 -1.46
N HIS A 174 6.69 -9.53 -0.97
CA HIS A 174 7.10 -9.59 0.44
C HIS A 174 5.97 -9.22 1.40
N ARG A 175 5.15 -8.21 1.06
CA ARG A 175 4.00 -7.82 1.88
C ARG A 175 2.99 -8.95 2.06
N CYS A 176 2.89 -9.89 1.13
CA CYS A 176 1.97 -11.02 1.17
C CYS A 176 2.53 -12.22 1.93
N THR A 177 3.81 -12.20 2.34
CA THR A 177 4.40 -13.24 3.19
C THR A 177 4.35 -12.88 4.68
N LEU A 178 3.96 -11.64 5.00
CA LEU A 178 3.86 -11.18 6.39
C LEU A 178 2.57 -11.72 7.04
N GLY A 179 2.60 -12.02 8.34
CA GLY A 179 1.39 -12.38 9.07
C GLY A 179 0.45 -11.18 9.29
N LYS A 180 -0.81 -11.43 9.65
CA LYS A 180 -1.74 -10.36 10.03
C LYS A 180 -1.23 -9.59 11.25
N GLN A 181 -1.32 -8.27 11.21
CA GLN A 181 -0.93 -7.43 12.35
C GLN A 181 -2.01 -6.40 12.64
N LEU A 182 -2.72 -6.58 13.76
CA LEU A 182 -3.85 -5.74 14.17
C LEU A 182 -3.43 -4.28 14.44
N GLY A 183 -2.18 -4.03 14.83
CA GLY A 183 -1.74 -2.70 15.24
C GLY A 183 -2.38 -2.26 16.55
N ARG A 184 -2.67 -0.96 16.69
CA ARG A 184 -3.29 -0.35 17.89
C ARG A 184 -4.30 0.72 17.49
N PHE A 185 -5.27 1.03 18.36
CA PHE A 185 -6.22 2.10 18.11
C PHE A 185 -5.54 3.48 18.16
N PRO A 186 -5.98 4.47 17.34
CA PRO A 186 -5.50 5.83 17.48
C PRO A 186 -5.96 6.41 18.83
N ARG A 187 -5.21 7.36 19.38
CA ARG A 187 -5.58 8.05 20.63
C ARG A 187 -6.93 8.77 20.47
N GLY A 188 -7.77 8.74 21.50
CA GLY A 188 -9.07 9.41 21.53
C GLY A 188 -10.21 8.65 20.83
N TRP A 189 -10.00 7.38 20.49
CA TRP A 189 -11.04 6.48 19.97
C TRP A 189 -11.41 5.43 21.01
N THR A 190 -12.71 5.24 21.22
CA THR A 190 -13.27 4.17 22.04
C THR A 190 -13.89 3.14 21.12
N CYS A 191 -13.55 1.86 21.28
CA CYS A 191 -14.02 0.80 20.39
C CYS A 191 -14.67 -0.35 21.16
N GLU A 192 -15.83 -0.79 20.70
CA GLU A 192 -16.61 -1.89 21.29
C GLU A 192 -16.88 -2.98 20.24
N ARG A 193 -17.04 -4.23 20.70
CA ARG A 193 -17.55 -5.31 19.85
C ARG A 193 -19.04 -5.47 20.10
N THR A 194 -19.80 -5.52 19.02
CA THR A 194 -21.23 -5.80 19.02
C THR A 194 -21.51 -7.29 19.13
N GLU A 195 -22.75 -7.65 19.44
CA GLU A 195 -23.25 -9.01 19.45
C GLU A 195 -23.08 -9.71 18.09
N SER A 196 -23.22 -8.95 16.99
CA SER A 196 -22.92 -9.39 15.62
C SER A 196 -21.42 -9.58 15.32
N ARG A 197 -20.54 -9.52 16.33
CA ARG A 197 -19.06 -9.60 16.24
C ARG A 197 -18.38 -8.44 15.51
N TYR A 198 -19.13 -7.52 14.90
CA TYR A 198 -18.57 -6.30 14.33
C TYR A 198 -18.00 -5.39 15.40
N ARG A 199 -16.89 -4.72 15.08
CA ARG A 199 -16.28 -3.71 15.94
C ARG A 199 -16.70 -2.32 15.49
N ILE A 200 -17.14 -1.49 16.44
CA ILE A 200 -17.51 -0.09 16.21
C ILE A 200 -16.59 0.79 17.04
N CYS A 201 -15.98 1.79 16.42
CA CYS A 201 -15.10 2.75 17.05
C CYS A 201 -15.69 4.16 16.98
N ARG A 202 -15.83 4.82 18.13
CA ARG A 202 -16.36 6.19 18.23
C ARG A 202 -15.29 7.15 18.74
N LYS A 203 -15.32 8.39 18.25
CA LYS A 203 -14.46 9.47 18.74
C LYS A 203 -15.26 10.36 19.70
N THR A 204 -14.89 10.39 20.98
CA THR A 204 -15.68 11.01 22.06
C THR A 204 -15.56 12.54 22.17
N THR A 205 -14.62 13.19 21.49
CA THR A 205 -14.52 14.66 21.44
C THR A 205 -13.91 15.17 20.12
N LEU A 206 -14.62 16.06 19.42
CA LEU A 206 -14.08 16.90 18.34
C LEU A 206 -13.31 18.07 18.97
N PRO A 207 -12.13 18.47 18.46
CA PRO A 207 -11.35 19.55 19.03
C PRO A 207 -12.08 20.90 19.00
N SER A 208 -11.81 21.71 20.03
CA SER A 208 -12.46 22.99 20.37
C SER A 208 -12.44 24.06 19.27
N SER A 209 -11.64 23.89 18.22
CA SER A 209 -11.52 24.80 17.08
C SER A 209 -12.78 24.84 16.19
N VAL A 210 -13.69 23.87 16.30
CA VAL A 210 -15.01 23.90 15.63
C VAL A 210 -16.00 24.81 16.36
N LYS A 211 -15.78 25.14 17.65
CA LYS A 211 -16.69 26.03 18.40
C LYS A 211 -16.55 27.52 18.05
N ARG A 212 -15.53 27.92 17.27
CA ARG A 212 -15.23 29.34 17.02
C ARG A 212 -15.54 29.85 15.61
N THR A 213 -15.99 29.01 14.67
CA THR A 213 -16.25 29.45 13.29
C THR A 213 -17.74 29.62 12.97
N LEU A 214 -18.57 29.84 14.00
CA LEU A 214 -19.94 30.32 13.85
C LEU A 214 -20.21 31.37 14.93
N LYS A 215 -19.80 32.60 14.64
CA LYS A 215 -20.46 33.79 15.16
C LYS A 215 -20.98 34.56 13.97
#